data_AF-A0A3C0TA62-F1
#
_entry.id   AF-A0A3C0TA62-F1
#
_cell.length_a   1.000
_cell.length_b   1.000
_cell.length_c   1.000
_cell.angle_alpha   90.00
_cell.angle_beta   90.00
_cell.angle_gamma   90.00
#
_symmetry.space_group_name_H-M   'P 1'
#
loop_
_entity.id
_entity.type
_entity.pdbx_description
1 polymer ?
#
loop_
_entity_poly.entity_id
_entity_poly.type
_entity_poly.pdbx_seq_one_letter_code
_entity_poly.pdbx_strand_id
1 'polypeptide(L)'
;MPKKTETQKSLELIAAANSAVDNAKAHGRNTFRFFRPDMQKKAEEKKRVQIMLRTAVDNKEFQLMYQPIISLKEEKIASAEALIRWMPPDADPIRPDIFIPIAEESGQINNIGSWVLTTVINQVKTWKDSLGMCPSVAINVSSKQLKNHELRE
;
A
#
# COMPACT_ATOMS: atom_id res chain seq x y z
N MET A 1 -26.40 -40.43 -1.20
CA MET A 1 -25.73 -39.11 -1.28
C MET A 1 -24.95 -39.05 -2.60
N PRO A 2 -25.23 -38.11 -3.52
CA PRO A 2 -24.63 -38.14 -4.84
C PRO A 2 -23.17 -37.67 -4.80
N LYS A 3 -22.29 -38.44 -5.45
CA LYS A 3 -20.86 -38.17 -5.59
C LYS A 3 -20.68 -36.87 -6.38
N LYS A 4 -19.99 -35.87 -5.83
CA LYS A 4 -19.49 -34.73 -6.61
C LYS A 4 -18.72 -35.29 -7.81
N THR A 5 -19.23 -35.03 -9.00
CA THR A 5 -18.76 -35.58 -10.28
C THR A 5 -17.31 -35.15 -10.52
N GLU A 6 -16.50 -36.08 -11.05
CA GLU A 6 -15.07 -35.91 -11.41
C GLU A 6 -14.78 -34.61 -12.18
N THR A 7 -15.76 -34.13 -12.96
CA THR A 7 -15.72 -32.89 -13.75
C THR A 7 -15.66 -31.61 -12.89
N GLN A 8 -16.30 -31.60 -11.72
CA GLN A 8 -16.25 -30.43 -10.82
C GLN A 8 -14.84 -30.28 -10.21
N LYS A 9 -14.23 -31.41 -9.89
CA LYS A 9 -12.89 -31.49 -9.29
C LYS A 9 -11.79 -31.15 -10.32
N SER A 10 -11.99 -31.50 -11.60
CA SER A 10 -11.07 -31.13 -12.67
C SER A 10 -11.13 -29.64 -13.00
N LEU A 11 -12.30 -29.01 -12.97
CA LEU A 11 -12.44 -27.56 -13.16
C LEU A 11 -11.80 -26.76 -12.03
N GLU A 12 -11.94 -27.21 -10.77
CA GLU A 12 -11.26 -26.61 -9.61
C GLU A 12 -9.73 -26.71 -9.74
N LEU A 13 -9.22 -27.85 -10.22
CA LEU A 13 -7.78 -28.05 -10.48
C LEU A 13 -7.26 -27.16 -11.62
N ILE A 14 -8.04 -27.00 -12.69
CA ILE A 14 -7.68 -26.13 -13.82
C ILE A 14 -7.68 -24.65 -13.40
N ALA A 15 -8.67 -24.23 -12.60
CA ALA A 15 -8.71 -22.87 -12.07
C ALA A 15 -7.51 -22.59 -11.13
N ALA A 16 -7.16 -23.55 -10.27
CA ALA A 16 -5.98 -23.45 -9.42
C ALA A 16 -4.67 -23.41 -10.22
N ALA A 17 -4.56 -24.20 -11.30
CA ALA A 17 -3.40 -24.19 -12.19
C ALA A 17 -3.25 -22.85 -12.94
N ASN A 18 -4.34 -22.29 -13.45
CA ASN A 18 -4.34 -20.98 -14.10
C ASN A 18 -3.94 -19.86 -13.13
N SER A 19 -4.47 -19.89 -11.90
CA SER A 19 -4.08 -18.94 -10.85
C SER A 19 -2.60 -19.05 -10.48
N ALA A 20 -2.04 -20.27 -10.44
CA ALA A 20 -0.61 -20.49 -10.20
C ALA A 20 0.26 -19.97 -11.36
N VAL A 21 -0.17 -20.14 -12.61
CA VAL A 21 0.52 -19.64 -13.80
C VAL A 21 0.52 -18.11 -13.84
N ASP A 22 -0.60 -17.46 -13.56
CA ASP A 22 -0.69 -16.00 -13.55
C ASP A 22 0.15 -15.39 -12.43
N ASN A 23 0.22 -16.05 -11.27
CA ASN A 23 1.06 -15.62 -10.16
C ASN A 23 2.57 -15.83 -10.44
N ALA A 24 2.94 -16.88 -11.18
CA ALA A 24 4.32 -17.10 -11.64
C ALA A 24 4.78 -16.03 -12.63
N LYS A 25 3.87 -15.51 -13.48
CA LYS A 25 4.18 -14.40 -14.40
C LYS A 25 4.43 -13.07 -13.68
N ALA A 26 3.80 -12.83 -12.53
CA ALA A 26 3.94 -11.60 -11.76
C ALA A 26 5.29 -11.48 -11.01
N HIS A 27 6.05 -12.58 -10.83
CA HIS A 27 7.24 -12.62 -9.96
C HIS A 27 8.53 -13.12 -10.64
N GLY A 28 8.60 -13.09 -11.98
CA GLY A 28 9.80 -13.41 -12.75
C GLY A 28 9.79 -14.80 -13.42
N ARG A 29 10.47 -14.91 -14.56
CA ARG A 29 10.55 -16.15 -15.36
C ARG A 29 11.31 -17.26 -14.60
N ASN A 30 10.85 -18.50 -14.76
CA ASN A 30 11.46 -19.76 -14.29
C ASN A 30 11.17 -20.21 -12.84
N THR A 31 9.90 -20.29 -12.43
CA THR A 31 9.52 -20.92 -11.15
C THR A 31 8.29 -21.82 -11.30
N PHE A 32 8.22 -22.91 -10.52
CA PHE A 32 7.02 -23.72 -10.33
C PHE A 32 6.62 -23.65 -8.85
N ARG A 33 5.31 -23.53 -8.55
CA ARG A 33 4.80 -23.63 -7.18
C ARG A 33 3.51 -24.43 -7.13
N PHE A 34 3.39 -25.24 -6.08
CA PHE A 34 2.19 -26.02 -5.78
C PHE A 34 1.14 -25.14 -5.08
N PHE A 35 -0.13 -25.33 -5.43
CA PHE A 35 -1.26 -24.75 -4.71
C PHE A 35 -1.27 -25.28 -3.27
N ARG A 36 -1.11 -24.37 -2.30
CA ARG A 36 -1.19 -24.67 -0.87
C ARG A 36 -2.31 -23.80 -0.25
N PRO A 37 -3.05 -24.29 0.76
CA PRO A 37 -4.14 -23.54 1.40
C PRO A 37 -3.72 -22.17 2.00
N ASP A 38 -2.43 -22.01 2.32
CA ASP A 38 -1.84 -20.74 2.75
C ASP A 38 -1.82 -19.69 1.62
N MET A 39 -1.73 -20.08 0.35
CA MET A 39 -1.82 -19.19 -0.81
C MET A 39 -3.24 -18.65 -1.00
N GLN A 40 -4.26 -19.49 -0.79
CA GLN A 40 -5.67 -19.10 -0.85
C GLN A 40 -5.97 -18.01 0.19
N LYS A 41 -5.57 -18.23 1.45
CA LYS A 41 -5.74 -17.24 2.54
C LYS A 41 -5.05 -15.92 2.25
N LYS A 42 -3.84 -15.94 1.69
CA LYS A 42 -3.11 -14.72 1.29
C LYS A 42 -3.82 -13.97 0.17
N ALA A 43 -4.38 -14.68 -0.82
CA ALA A 43 -5.12 -14.06 -1.91
C ALA A 43 -6.43 -13.41 -1.42
N GLU A 44 -7.14 -14.08 -0.51
CA GLU A 44 -8.35 -13.55 0.13
C GLU A 44 -8.04 -12.30 0.96
N GLU A 45 -6.99 -12.33 1.76
CA GLU A 45 -6.58 -11.19 2.58
C GLU A 45 -6.15 -9.99 1.71
N LYS A 46 -5.37 -10.24 0.65
CA LYS A 46 -5.00 -9.20 -0.32
C LYS A 46 -6.24 -8.58 -0.97
N LYS A 47 -7.21 -9.39 -1.37
CA LYS A 47 -8.47 -8.92 -1.97
C LYS A 47 -9.27 -8.08 -0.97
N ARG A 48 -9.34 -8.51 0.30
CA ARG A 48 -10.00 -7.77 1.38
C ARG A 48 -9.39 -6.38 1.55
N VAL A 49 -8.07 -6.32 1.69
CA VAL A 49 -7.32 -5.07 1.84
C VAL A 49 -7.51 -4.15 0.62
N GLN A 50 -7.45 -4.70 -0.59
CA GLN A 50 -7.67 -3.94 -1.83
C GLN A 50 -9.07 -3.32 -1.91
N ILE A 51 -10.10 -4.03 -1.44
CA ILE A 51 -11.47 -3.51 -1.40
C ILE A 51 -11.57 -2.36 -0.41
N MET A 52 -11.04 -2.54 0.81
CA MET A 52 -11.05 -1.49 1.84
C MET A 52 -10.30 -0.23 1.41
N LEU A 53 -9.16 -0.37 0.73
CA LEU A 53 -8.37 0.76 0.23
C LEU A 53 -9.16 1.69 -0.71
N ARG A 54 -10.21 1.20 -1.38
CA ARG A 54 -11.00 2.01 -2.33
C ARG A 54 -11.64 3.23 -1.67
N THR A 55 -12.06 3.10 -0.42
CA THR A 55 -12.76 4.15 0.32
C THR A 55 -11.93 4.75 1.44
N ALA A 56 -10.72 4.23 1.68
CA ALA A 56 -9.90 4.61 2.84
C ALA A 56 -9.54 6.11 2.89
N VAL A 57 -9.29 6.73 1.74
CA VAL A 57 -9.04 8.18 1.65
C VAL A 57 -10.30 8.97 2.04
N ASP A 58 -11.44 8.64 1.43
CA ASP A 58 -12.71 9.33 1.67
C ASP A 58 -13.22 9.15 3.11
N ASN A 59 -12.99 7.97 3.66
CA ASN A 59 -13.31 7.62 5.05
C ASN A 59 -12.33 8.22 6.07
N LYS A 60 -11.29 8.94 5.63
CA LYS A 60 -10.25 9.54 6.49
C LYS A 60 -9.54 8.52 7.39
N GLU A 61 -9.29 7.33 6.85
CA GLU A 61 -8.65 6.23 7.58
C GLU A 61 -7.12 6.36 7.58
N PHE A 62 -6.55 7.27 6.79
CA PHE A 62 -5.12 7.52 6.77
C PHE A 62 -4.71 8.67 7.71
N GLN A 63 -3.55 8.50 8.33
CA GLN A 63 -2.88 9.55 9.09
C GLN A 63 -1.37 9.58 8.75
N LEU A 64 -0.74 10.72 8.95
CA LEU A 64 0.71 10.88 8.79
C LEU A 64 1.39 11.01 10.14
N MET A 65 2.40 10.18 10.35
CA MET A 65 3.35 10.32 11.44
C MET A 65 4.64 10.95 10.90
N TYR A 66 5.35 11.70 11.73
CA TYR A 66 6.58 12.39 11.30
C TYR A 66 7.76 11.92 12.14
N GLN A 67 8.75 11.32 11.48
CA GLN A 67 9.98 10.88 12.14
C GLN A 67 11.07 11.93 11.94
N PRO A 68 11.62 12.54 13.01
CA PRO A 68 12.67 13.54 12.87
C PRO A 68 13.99 12.90 12.43
N ILE A 69 14.72 13.61 11.57
CA ILE A 69 16.08 13.30 11.14
C ILE A 69 17.00 14.35 11.76
N ILE A 70 17.96 13.91 12.56
CA ILE A 70 18.83 14.78 13.35
C ILE A 70 20.18 14.97 12.65
N SER A 71 20.63 16.22 12.52
CA SER A 71 22.01 16.53 12.16
C SER A 71 22.89 16.31 13.38
N LEU A 72 23.82 15.35 13.30
CA LEU A 72 24.78 15.11 14.39
C LEU A 72 25.81 16.23 14.53
N LYS A 73 26.10 16.97 13.46
CA LYS A 73 27.02 18.10 13.49
C LYS A 73 26.41 19.32 14.17
N GLU A 74 25.15 19.60 13.89
CA GLU A 74 24.44 20.80 14.36
C GLU A 74 23.58 20.52 15.61
N GLU A 75 23.49 19.27 16.04
CA GLU A 75 22.65 18.75 17.15
C GLU A 75 21.18 19.22 17.09
N LYS A 76 20.64 19.37 15.88
CA LYS A 76 19.30 19.91 15.60
C LYS A 76 18.54 19.02 14.63
N ILE A 77 17.22 19.16 14.63
CA ILE A 77 16.36 18.55 13.61
C ILE A 77 16.71 19.17 12.26
N ALA A 78 17.17 18.33 11.32
CA ALA A 78 17.50 18.74 9.95
C ALA A 78 16.27 18.64 9.03
N SER A 79 15.53 17.55 9.16
CA SER A 79 14.35 17.24 8.36
C SER A 79 13.41 16.31 9.13
N ALA A 80 12.25 15.99 8.55
CA ALA A 80 11.37 14.94 9.05
C ALA A 80 10.89 14.06 7.88
N GLU A 81 10.72 12.77 8.12
CA GLU A 81 10.09 11.86 7.15
C GLU A 81 8.60 11.69 7.47
N ALA A 82 7.75 11.92 6.48
CA ALA A 82 6.32 11.67 6.57
C ALA A 82 6.03 10.19 6.28
N LEU A 83 5.46 9.51 7.28
CA LEU A 83 5.20 8.08 7.26
C LEU A 83 3.69 7.83 7.41
N ILE A 84 3.08 7.30 6.35
CA ILE A 84 1.65 6.98 6.34
C ILE A 84 1.32 5.84 7.31
N ARG A 85 0.16 5.94 7.95
CA ARG A 85 -0.46 4.89 8.76
C ARG A 85 -1.90 4.74 8.32
N TRP A 86 -2.38 3.50 8.27
CA TRP A 86 -3.77 3.20 7.96
C TRP A 86 -4.46 2.68 9.22
N MET A 87 -5.47 3.43 9.65
CA MET A 87 -6.25 3.24 10.86
C MET A 87 -7.74 3.11 10.49
N PRO A 88 -8.20 1.95 10.00
CA PRO A 88 -9.63 1.72 9.82
C PRO A 88 -10.36 1.84 11.18
N PRO A 89 -11.58 2.39 11.23
CA PRO A 89 -12.30 2.60 12.48
C PRO A 89 -12.70 1.31 13.21
N ASP A 90 -13.02 0.26 12.44
CA ASP A 90 -13.56 -1.01 12.96
C ASP A 90 -12.60 -2.20 12.74
N ALA A 91 -11.30 -1.94 12.56
CA ALA A 91 -10.31 -2.99 12.37
C ALA A 91 -8.94 -2.60 12.95
N ASP A 92 -8.08 -3.60 13.14
CA ASP A 92 -6.70 -3.35 13.55
C ASP A 92 -5.95 -2.48 12.51
N PRO A 93 -4.99 -1.66 12.96
CA PRO A 93 -4.14 -0.88 12.07
C PRO A 93 -3.48 -1.75 11.00
N ILE A 94 -3.61 -1.36 9.74
CA ILE A 94 -3.02 -2.09 8.62
C ILE A 94 -1.65 -1.50 8.33
N ARG A 95 -0.63 -2.35 8.43
CA ARG A 95 0.76 -1.90 8.29
C ARG A 95 1.09 -1.46 6.85
N PRO A 96 1.95 -0.44 6.66
CA PRO A 96 2.38 0.03 5.34
C PRO A 96 2.94 -1.06 4.43
N ASP A 97 3.71 -2.01 4.97
CA ASP A 97 4.29 -3.12 4.20
C ASP A 97 3.25 -4.10 3.66
N ILE A 98 2.01 -4.06 4.19
CA ILE A 98 0.88 -4.84 3.69
C ILE A 98 0.13 -4.08 2.61
N PHE A 99 -0.28 -2.84 2.87
CA PHE A 99 -1.20 -2.15 1.97
C PHE A 99 -0.51 -1.41 0.81
N ILE A 100 0.73 -0.94 0.97
CA ILE A 100 1.42 -0.19 -0.09
C ILE A 100 1.60 -1.05 -1.35
N PRO A 101 2.11 -2.30 -1.28
CA PRO A 101 2.24 -3.14 -2.47
C PRO A 101 0.88 -3.37 -3.17
N ILE A 102 -0.19 -3.52 -2.40
CA ILE A 102 -1.55 -3.73 -2.92
C ILE A 102 -2.07 -2.45 -3.59
N ALA A 103 -1.83 -1.29 -2.99
CA ALA A 103 -2.18 0.01 -3.55
C ALA A 103 -1.41 0.26 -4.85
N GLU A 104 -0.13 -0.11 -4.91
CA GLU A 104 0.67 -0.03 -6.13
C GLU A 104 0.09 -0.92 -7.22
N GLU A 105 -0.12 -2.20 -6.93
CA GLU A 105 -0.68 -3.17 -7.88
C GLU A 105 -2.05 -2.75 -8.42
N SER A 106 -2.93 -2.22 -7.57
CA SER A 106 -4.29 -1.82 -7.92
C SER A 106 -4.43 -0.39 -8.48
N GLY A 107 -3.36 0.40 -8.47
CA GLY A 107 -3.36 1.81 -8.92
C GLY A 107 -3.89 2.81 -7.88
N GLN A 108 -4.41 2.35 -6.73
CA GLN A 108 -4.89 3.21 -5.64
C GLN A 108 -3.76 4.07 -5.04
N ILE A 109 -2.49 3.68 -5.22
CA ILE A 109 -1.32 4.42 -4.74
C ILE A 109 -1.28 5.87 -5.24
N ASN A 110 -1.85 6.16 -6.42
CA ASN A 110 -1.88 7.52 -6.96
C ASN A 110 -2.77 8.43 -6.11
N ASN A 111 -3.99 7.99 -5.78
CA ASN A 111 -4.91 8.75 -4.94
C ASN A 111 -4.36 8.95 -3.52
N ILE A 112 -3.81 7.87 -2.94
CA ILE A 112 -3.13 7.93 -1.64
C ILE A 112 -1.98 8.94 -1.70
N GLY A 113 -1.19 8.92 -2.76
CA GLY A 113 -0.10 9.85 -3.00
C GLY A 113 -0.52 11.32 -3.00
N SER A 114 -1.56 11.65 -3.76
CA SER A 114 -2.11 13.01 -3.80
C SER A 114 -2.60 13.45 -2.42
N TRP A 115 -3.30 12.56 -1.71
CA TRP A 115 -3.73 12.81 -0.34
C TRP A 115 -2.54 13.05 0.61
N VAL A 116 -1.48 12.24 0.53
CA VAL A 116 -0.25 12.41 1.33
C VAL A 116 0.38 13.78 1.05
N LEU A 117 0.53 14.14 -0.23
CA LEU A 117 1.15 15.40 -0.63
C LEU A 117 0.37 16.60 -0.09
N THR A 118 -0.94 16.64 -0.31
CA THR A 118 -1.80 17.71 0.22
C THR A 118 -1.73 17.80 1.74
N THR A 119 -1.74 16.66 2.43
CA THR A 119 -1.66 16.62 3.90
C THR A 119 -0.31 17.14 4.41
N VAL A 120 0.80 16.76 3.77
CA VAL A 120 2.14 17.26 4.13
C VAL A 120 2.25 18.75 3.89
N ILE A 121 1.76 19.27 2.76
CA ILE A 121 1.79 20.71 2.47
C ILE A 121 1.04 21.50 3.53
N ASN A 122 -0.16 21.04 3.92
CA ASN A 122 -0.95 21.66 4.97
C ASN A 122 -0.25 21.61 6.34
N GLN A 123 0.41 20.49 6.65
CA GLN A 123 1.17 20.35 7.90
C GLN A 123 2.38 21.29 7.95
N VAL A 124 3.14 21.39 6.85
CA VAL A 124 4.28 22.30 6.72
C VAL A 124 3.85 23.75 6.91
N LYS A 125 2.73 24.15 6.28
CA LYS A 125 2.15 25.48 6.47
C LYS A 125 1.80 25.72 7.94
N THR A 126 1.11 24.76 8.57
CA THR A 126 0.72 24.86 9.98
C THR A 126 1.92 25.02 10.90
N TRP A 127 3.00 24.26 10.68
CA TRP A 127 4.23 24.41 11.45
C TRP A 127 4.93 25.74 11.20
N LYS A 128 5.00 26.20 9.95
CA LYS A 128 5.57 27.50 9.63
C LYS A 128 4.81 28.64 10.31
N ASP A 129 3.49 28.59 10.30
CA ASP A 129 2.62 29.62 10.87
C ASP A 129 2.66 29.62 12.41
N SER A 130 2.79 28.44 13.04
CA SER A 130 2.78 28.30 14.51
C SER A 130 4.16 28.43 15.16
N LEU A 131 5.23 27.99 14.49
CA LEU A 131 6.58 27.92 15.04
C LEU A 131 7.56 28.91 14.40
N GLY A 132 7.14 29.63 13.35
CA GLY A 132 7.98 30.53 12.56
C GLY A 132 9.03 29.84 11.69
N MET A 133 9.15 28.52 11.79
CA MET A 133 10.05 27.68 11.01
C MET A 133 9.46 26.29 10.81
N CYS A 134 9.89 25.61 9.74
CA CYS A 134 9.53 24.23 9.48
C CYS A 134 10.76 23.52 8.88
N PRO A 135 11.19 22.36 9.42
CA PRO A 135 12.21 21.56 8.77
C PRO A 135 11.68 21.04 7.42
N SER A 136 12.58 20.64 6.51
CA SER A 136 12.15 19.99 5.28
C SER A 136 11.44 18.67 5.60
N VAL A 137 10.39 18.34 4.86
CA VAL A 137 9.64 17.10 5.03
C VAL A 137 9.84 16.20 3.82
N ALA A 138 10.41 15.02 4.03
CA ALA A 138 10.55 13.98 3.02
C ALA A 138 9.25 13.18 2.91
N ILE A 139 8.86 12.87 1.68
CA ILE A 139 7.71 12.00 1.37
C ILE A 139 8.19 10.77 0.61
N ASN A 140 7.60 9.62 0.91
CA ASN A 140 7.85 8.39 0.17
C ASN A 140 6.99 8.38 -1.10
N VAL A 141 7.60 8.05 -2.23
CA VAL A 141 6.93 8.01 -3.54
C VAL A 141 7.13 6.63 -4.17
N SER A 142 6.03 6.01 -4.60
CA SER A 142 6.07 4.76 -5.34
C SER A 142 6.72 4.93 -6.70
N SER A 143 7.44 3.90 -7.15
CA SER A 143 7.96 3.80 -8.52
C SER A 143 6.88 3.93 -9.60
N LYS A 144 5.63 3.54 -9.31
CA LYS A 144 4.49 3.70 -10.23
C LYS A 144 4.03 5.15 -10.31
N GLN A 145 4.02 5.85 -9.18
CA GLN A 145 3.68 7.27 -9.16
C GLN A 145 4.71 8.10 -9.94
N LEU A 146 6.00 7.80 -9.80
CA LEU A 146 7.07 8.50 -10.54
C LEU A 146 6.99 8.35 -12.07
N LYS A 147 6.34 7.28 -12.55
CA LYS A 147 6.10 7.05 -13.98
C LYS A 147 4.84 7.76 -14.48
N ASN A 148 3.96 8.18 -13.58
CA ASN A 148 2.77 8.92 -13.92
C ASN A 148 3.12 10.41 -14.07
N HIS A 149 2.72 11.02 -15.18
CA HIS A 149 3.18 12.36 -15.57
C HIS A 149 2.74 13.48 -14.60
N GLU A 150 1.72 13.24 -13.78
CA GLU A 150 1.13 14.23 -12.86
C GLU A 150 2.05 14.67 -11.70
N LEU A 151 3.14 13.93 -11.42
CA LEU A 151 4.13 14.36 -10.40
C LEU A 151 5.26 15.23 -10.96
N ARG A 152 5.28 15.48 -12.29
CA ARG A 152 6.34 16.26 -12.95
C ARG A 152 5.96 17.72 -13.20
N GLU A 153 4.73 18.11 -12.91
CA GLU A 153 4.20 19.47 -13.06
C GLU A 153 3.81 20.05 -11.71
#